data_AF-A0A6D2JLU2-F1
#
_entry.id   AF-A0A6D2JLU2-F1
#
_cell.length_a   1.000
_cell.length_b   1.000
_cell.length_c   1.000
_cell.angle_alpha   90.00
_cell.angle_beta   90.00
_cell.angle_gamma   90.00
#
_symmetry.space_group_name_H-M   'P 1'
#
loop_
_entity.id
_entity.type
_entity.pdbx_description
1 polymer ?
#
loop_
_entity_poly.entity_id
_entity_poly.type
_entity_poly.pdbx_seq_one_letter_code
_entity_poly.pdbx_strand_id
1 'polypeptide(L)'
;MTMLVILLLLPRLTLSATSSYSLPEKYYVNCGSDSDVIYGGRTFVGDMTSGGNSVSFTKEGTETSSNQSGSSTSPGIYQTVRIFRRTSSYKFQLDSAGLHFVRLHFSALSSPTEISTARFTVSATSGSNHHFKSFSVQNLTETPRVEEFLLMISSPEFEIQFVPDPSSVALVNAIEVFSARDDLDILSKFDKNLHTVYRLNVGGKKITPENDTLGRTWSLDDDFLYRKDAARNNQTAQKPNYESGSVSATEYTAPDPVYKTTKTMNRSSSEGVGLLMNVTWSLKVKSNTRHFVRTHFCDILSKTLNPDSDFYLYVNGHLRIDVKPSERVRLVTPFYKDVVDVSDGSGLLNVSIGTKELRVDAGFLNGLEVMEFMEKSASVSSSKSSSMVYIIGGCVAAGLILVLSLLFMVFLKRRRSKNKKKKADAEVTVWSPLPLYRGGGGGGSSDNRPFDPVNNSPLCNTQSSNTTKLELKLYFHQRLNGSSQFSVATLVEAQYASFDYLSNGP
;
A
#
# COMPACT_ATOMS: atom_id res chain seq x y z
N MET A 1 68.90 -2.35 -9.80
CA MET A 1 67.85 -1.78 -8.94
C MET A 1 66.51 -2.09 -9.58
N THR A 2 65.86 -3.19 -9.18
CA THR A 2 64.54 -3.64 -9.69
C THR A 2 64.03 -4.75 -8.75
N MET A 3 63.18 -4.41 -7.79
CA MET A 3 62.44 -5.42 -7.00
C MET A 3 61.18 -5.81 -7.76
N LEU A 4 61.11 -7.05 -8.25
CA LEU A 4 59.91 -7.57 -8.92
C LEU A 4 58.88 -7.99 -7.87
N VAL A 5 57.99 -7.07 -7.49
CA VAL A 5 56.88 -7.35 -6.58
C VAL A 5 55.79 -8.13 -7.33
N ILE A 6 55.77 -9.45 -7.16
CA ILE A 6 54.69 -10.30 -7.67
C ILE A 6 53.46 -10.12 -6.76
N LEU A 7 52.54 -9.25 -7.19
CA LEU A 7 51.27 -9.05 -6.51
C LEU A 7 50.37 -10.26 -6.77
N LEU A 8 50.38 -11.23 -5.84
CA LEU A 8 49.46 -12.37 -5.86
C LEU A 8 48.02 -11.91 -5.67
N LEU A 9 47.34 -11.64 -6.79
CA LEU A 9 45.89 -11.54 -6.87
C LEU A 9 45.28 -12.93 -6.62
N LEU A 10 45.19 -13.33 -5.34
CA LEU A 10 44.31 -14.44 -4.97
C LEU A 10 42.90 -14.03 -5.42
N PRO A 11 42.23 -14.80 -6.29
CA PRO A 11 40.80 -14.59 -6.50
C PRO A 11 40.13 -14.81 -5.15
N ARG A 12 39.40 -13.80 -4.67
CA ARG A 12 38.50 -13.98 -3.53
C ARG A 12 37.35 -14.88 -3.98
N LEU A 13 37.58 -16.20 -3.95
CA LEU A 13 36.50 -17.15 -3.78
C LEU A 13 35.88 -16.84 -2.42
N THR A 14 34.89 -15.95 -2.42
CA THR A 14 33.85 -15.97 -1.41
C THR A 14 33.22 -17.34 -1.52
N LEU A 15 33.69 -18.26 -0.69
CA LEU A 15 33.04 -19.55 -0.47
C LEU A 15 31.74 -19.25 0.25
N SER A 16 30.76 -18.78 -0.50
CA SER A 16 29.37 -18.65 -0.10
C SER A 16 28.86 -20.06 0.12
N ALA A 17 29.15 -20.58 1.32
CA ALA A 17 28.62 -21.84 1.79
C ALA A 17 27.11 -21.74 1.67
N THR A 18 26.54 -22.45 0.69
CA THR A 18 25.10 -22.54 0.51
C THR A 18 24.58 -23.38 1.67
N SER A 19 24.34 -22.71 2.80
CA SER A 19 23.62 -23.31 3.91
C SER A 19 22.30 -23.84 3.34
N SER A 20 22.09 -25.13 3.52
CA SER A 20 20.77 -25.73 3.41
C SER A 20 19.89 -24.96 4.37
N TYR A 21 18.94 -24.18 3.84
CA TYR A 21 17.99 -23.45 4.68
C TYR A 21 17.19 -24.50 5.45
N SER A 22 17.44 -24.60 6.76
CA SER A 22 16.65 -25.41 7.68
C SER A 22 15.49 -24.55 8.17
N LEU A 23 14.27 -25.04 8.02
CA LEU A 23 13.09 -24.37 8.56
C LEU A 23 13.23 -24.22 10.09
N PRO A 24 13.16 -23.00 10.66
CA PRO A 24 13.32 -22.82 12.10
C PRO A 24 12.20 -23.47 12.91
N GLU A 25 12.54 -24.07 14.05
CA GLU A 25 11.59 -24.76 14.95
C GLU A 25 11.04 -23.87 16.09
N LYS A 26 11.49 -22.62 16.18
CA LYS A 26 11.19 -21.69 17.29
C LYS A 26 10.14 -20.63 16.93
N TYR A 27 9.60 -19.99 17.97
CA TYR A 27 8.71 -18.83 17.91
C TYR A 27 7.37 -19.07 17.20
N TYR A 28 6.88 -20.30 17.26
CA TYR A 28 5.47 -20.65 17.01
C TYR A 28 4.73 -20.60 18.36
N VAL A 29 3.79 -19.68 18.49
CA VAL A 29 3.13 -19.34 19.77
C VAL A 29 1.66 -19.71 19.69
N ASN A 30 1.18 -20.53 20.64
CA ASN A 30 -0.23 -20.87 20.84
C ASN A 30 -0.82 -19.90 21.87
N CYS A 31 -1.57 -18.90 21.41
CA CYS A 31 -1.92 -17.73 22.22
C CYS A 31 -3.15 -18.00 23.10
N GLY A 32 -2.99 -17.75 24.41
CA GLY A 32 -4.02 -18.02 25.41
C GLY A 32 -4.10 -19.49 25.82
N SER A 33 -3.04 -20.28 25.57
CA SER A 33 -2.94 -21.70 25.91
C SER A 33 -1.88 -21.97 26.96
N ASP A 34 -2.15 -22.92 27.86
CA ASP A 34 -1.22 -23.54 28.81
C ASP A 34 -0.54 -24.81 28.25
N SER A 35 -0.89 -25.18 27.02
CA SER A 35 -0.51 -26.44 26.37
C SER A 35 -0.08 -26.26 24.92
N ASP A 36 0.90 -27.06 24.52
CA ASP A 36 1.51 -27.08 23.20
C ASP A 36 0.66 -27.88 22.20
N VAL A 37 0.67 -27.49 20.92
CA VAL A 37 -0.15 -28.14 19.90
C VAL A 37 0.53 -28.20 18.53
N ILE A 38 0.26 -29.27 17.77
CA ILE A 38 0.85 -29.48 16.45
C ILE A 38 -0.08 -28.93 15.35
N TYR A 39 0.46 -28.09 14.47
CA TYR A 39 -0.23 -27.55 13.28
C TYR A 39 0.77 -27.35 12.13
N GLY A 40 0.40 -27.66 10.89
CA GLY A 40 1.32 -27.58 9.75
C GLY A 40 2.63 -28.38 9.91
N GLY A 41 2.61 -29.46 10.72
CA GLY A 41 3.79 -30.24 11.08
C GLY A 41 4.73 -29.62 12.12
N ARG A 42 4.34 -28.50 12.76
CA ARG A 42 5.15 -27.77 13.75
C ARG A 42 4.47 -27.72 15.12
N THR A 43 5.25 -27.68 16.19
CA THR A 43 4.75 -27.46 17.55
C THR A 43 4.63 -25.96 17.85
N PHE A 44 3.41 -25.50 18.12
CA PHE A 44 3.13 -24.17 18.65
C PHE A 44 3.09 -24.25 20.18
N VAL A 45 3.93 -23.47 20.86
CA VAL A 45 4.13 -23.53 22.32
C VAL A 45 3.10 -22.66 23.05
N GLY A 46 2.50 -23.18 24.11
CA GLY A 46 1.50 -22.47 24.92
C GLY A 46 2.09 -21.23 25.59
N ASP A 47 1.54 -20.04 25.31
CA ASP A 47 2.09 -18.78 25.85
C ASP A 47 1.85 -18.57 27.35
N MET A 48 1.04 -19.41 28.00
CA MET A 48 0.90 -19.47 29.46
C MET A 48 1.89 -20.44 30.12
N THR A 49 2.68 -21.19 29.36
CA THR A 49 3.74 -22.06 29.91
C THR A 49 4.88 -21.21 30.49
N SER A 50 5.35 -21.57 31.69
CA SER A 50 6.42 -20.84 32.40
C SER A 50 7.84 -21.11 31.86
N GLY A 51 7.97 -21.50 30.58
CA GLY A 51 9.14 -22.25 30.09
C GLY A 51 10.20 -21.49 29.29
N GLY A 52 9.92 -20.27 28.79
CA GLY A 52 10.80 -19.62 27.81
C GLY A 52 11.06 -18.13 28.05
N ASN A 53 12.33 -17.75 28.21
CA ASN A 53 12.75 -16.34 28.27
C ASN A 53 12.77 -15.63 26.90
N SER A 54 12.60 -16.37 25.80
CA SER A 54 12.75 -15.85 24.43
C SER A 54 11.47 -15.25 23.82
N VAL A 55 10.32 -15.47 24.46
CA VAL A 55 9.04 -14.83 24.12
C VAL A 55 8.39 -14.36 25.42
N SER A 56 7.93 -13.12 25.46
CA SER A 56 7.20 -12.55 26.60
C SER A 56 6.04 -11.69 26.11
N PHE A 57 5.06 -11.41 26.97
CA PHE A 57 3.91 -10.57 26.62
C PHE A 57 3.43 -9.71 27.79
N THR A 58 2.74 -8.61 27.49
CA THR A 58 2.05 -7.77 28.49
C THR A 58 0.98 -8.61 29.19
N LYS A 59 1.10 -8.86 30.49
CA LYS A 59 0.13 -9.68 31.25
C LYS A 59 -1.10 -8.90 31.71
N GLU A 60 -0.92 -7.62 32.04
CA GLU A 60 -1.97 -6.75 32.58
C GLU A 60 -3.06 -6.42 31.54
N GLY A 61 -4.33 -6.50 31.93
CA GLY A 61 -5.46 -6.21 31.04
C GLY A 61 -5.65 -7.23 29.91
N THR A 62 -5.14 -8.46 30.09
CA THR A 62 -5.28 -9.57 29.14
C THR A 62 -6.19 -10.66 29.70
N GLU A 63 -6.97 -11.23 28.80
CA GLU A 63 -7.92 -12.32 29.06
C GLU A 63 -7.63 -13.47 28.09
N THR A 64 -8.09 -14.67 28.42
CA THR A 64 -8.03 -15.83 27.53
C THR A 64 -9.41 -16.45 27.39
N SER A 65 -9.67 -17.09 26.25
CA SER A 65 -10.89 -17.82 26.00
C SER A 65 -10.57 -19.09 25.21
N SER A 66 -11.27 -20.18 25.51
CA SER A 66 -11.08 -21.48 24.86
C SER A 66 -12.41 -22.12 24.49
N ASN A 67 -12.50 -22.71 23.30
CA ASN A 67 -13.70 -23.41 22.87
C ASN A 67 -13.74 -24.81 23.49
N GLN A 68 -14.41 -24.95 24.63
CA GLN A 68 -14.57 -26.22 25.34
C GLN A 68 -15.59 -27.19 24.68
N SER A 69 -16.12 -26.86 23.49
CA SER A 69 -17.01 -27.77 22.76
C SER A 69 -16.23 -28.95 22.18
N GLY A 70 -16.33 -30.11 22.85
CA GLY A 70 -15.65 -31.36 22.50
C GLY A 70 -16.02 -32.00 21.14
N SER A 71 -16.74 -31.30 20.26
CA SER A 71 -16.97 -31.69 18.87
C SER A 71 -16.29 -30.75 17.85
N SER A 72 -15.41 -29.86 18.30
CA SER A 72 -14.69 -28.90 17.45
C SER A 72 -13.78 -29.63 16.43
N THR A 73 -14.11 -29.49 15.14
CA THR A 73 -13.24 -29.85 14.01
C THR A 73 -12.17 -28.79 13.70
N SER A 74 -12.04 -27.76 14.56
CA SER A 74 -11.07 -26.68 14.39
C SER A 74 -9.65 -27.12 14.76
N PRO A 75 -8.62 -26.78 13.95
CA PRO A 75 -7.22 -27.02 14.31
C PRO A 75 -6.86 -26.36 15.65
N GLY A 76 -5.99 -27.01 16.43
CA GLY A 76 -5.72 -26.65 17.83
C GLY A 76 -5.29 -25.21 18.07
N ILE A 77 -4.49 -24.63 17.17
CA ILE A 77 -4.05 -23.22 17.23
C ILE A 77 -5.19 -22.18 17.12
N TYR A 78 -6.42 -22.62 16.85
CA TYR A 78 -7.62 -21.77 16.83
C TYR A 78 -8.61 -22.12 17.93
N GLN A 79 -8.30 -23.08 18.81
CA GLN A 79 -9.18 -23.47 19.93
C GLN A 79 -9.04 -22.52 21.12
N THR A 80 -7.86 -21.91 21.33
CA THR A 80 -7.64 -20.81 22.27
C THR A 80 -7.55 -19.45 21.58
N VAL A 81 -7.66 -18.38 22.35
CA VAL A 81 -7.41 -17.00 21.94
C VAL A 81 -6.93 -16.18 23.14
N ARG A 82 -5.94 -15.31 22.94
CA ARG A 82 -5.60 -14.22 23.89
C ARG A 82 -6.31 -12.94 23.45
N ILE A 83 -6.91 -12.25 24.41
CA ILE A 83 -7.69 -11.03 24.24
C ILE A 83 -7.02 -9.90 25.03
N PHE A 84 -6.95 -8.70 24.45
CA PHE A 84 -6.35 -7.51 25.03
C PHE A 84 -7.40 -6.39 25.12
N ARG A 85 -7.70 -5.92 26.33
CA ARG A 85 -8.58 -4.75 26.55
C ARG A 85 -7.82 -3.42 26.67
N ARG A 86 -6.49 -3.46 26.51
CA ARG A 86 -5.57 -2.31 26.54
C ARG A 86 -4.43 -2.54 25.55
N THR A 87 -3.70 -1.49 25.17
CA THR A 87 -2.47 -1.61 24.38
C THR A 87 -1.51 -2.59 25.04
N SER A 88 -1.19 -3.67 24.32
CA SER A 88 -0.43 -4.82 24.79
C SER A 88 0.55 -5.26 23.73
N SER A 89 1.63 -5.96 24.08
CA SER A 89 2.57 -6.51 23.09
C SER A 89 3.09 -7.89 23.42
N TYR A 90 3.50 -8.62 22.37
CA TYR A 90 4.46 -9.71 22.47
C TYR A 90 5.85 -9.18 22.11
N LYS A 91 6.86 -9.62 22.84
CA LYS A 91 8.28 -9.29 22.63
C LYS A 91 9.06 -10.59 22.44
N PHE A 92 9.82 -10.65 21.35
CA PHE A 92 10.61 -11.79 20.90
C PHE A 92 12.10 -11.44 20.99
N GLN A 93 12.88 -12.33 21.58
CA GLN A 93 14.33 -12.34 21.49
C GLN A 93 14.73 -13.38 20.45
N LEU A 94 14.91 -12.92 19.20
CA LEU A 94 15.22 -13.76 18.04
C LEU A 94 16.68 -14.24 18.08
N ASP A 95 16.96 -15.36 17.41
CA ASP A 95 18.33 -15.89 17.28
C ASP A 95 19.22 -15.01 16.39
N SER A 96 18.63 -14.23 15.46
CA SER A 96 19.37 -13.38 14.52
C SER A 96 18.51 -12.22 13.98
N ALA A 97 19.16 -11.22 13.40
CA ALA A 97 18.53 -10.18 12.59
C ALA A 97 18.63 -10.53 11.10
N GLY A 98 17.64 -10.15 10.29
CA GLY A 98 17.53 -10.53 8.88
C GLY A 98 16.08 -10.52 8.39
N LEU A 99 15.86 -11.07 7.20
CA LEU A 99 14.52 -11.25 6.64
C LEU A 99 13.77 -12.33 7.44
N HIS A 100 12.53 -12.06 7.86
CA HIS A 100 11.71 -12.99 8.64
C HIS A 100 10.28 -13.04 8.11
N PHE A 101 9.68 -14.22 8.10
CA PHE A 101 8.23 -14.37 8.06
C PHE A 101 7.65 -14.03 9.44
N VAL A 102 6.59 -13.23 9.44
CA VAL A 102 5.74 -12.96 10.61
C VAL A 102 4.31 -13.28 10.23
N ARG A 103 3.68 -14.24 10.91
CA ARG A 103 2.27 -14.60 10.71
C ARG A 103 1.45 -14.35 11.95
N LEU A 104 0.25 -13.83 11.75
CA LEU A 104 -0.70 -13.52 12.80
C LEU A 104 -2.05 -14.17 12.48
N HIS A 105 -2.48 -15.06 13.37
CA HIS A 105 -3.66 -15.91 13.18
C HIS A 105 -4.82 -15.37 14.00
N PHE A 106 -5.93 -15.07 13.33
CA PHE A 106 -7.14 -14.49 13.91
C PHE A 106 -8.36 -15.38 13.62
N SER A 107 -9.08 -15.76 14.66
CA SER A 107 -10.23 -16.65 14.58
C SER A 107 -11.31 -16.29 15.59
N ALA A 108 -12.55 -16.20 15.09
CA ALA A 108 -13.75 -15.94 15.89
C ALA A 108 -14.43 -17.24 16.39
N LEU A 109 -13.80 -18.40 16.19
CA LEU A 109 -14.37 -19.71 16.52
C LEU A 109 -14.56 -19.99 18.03
N SER A 110 -14.09 -19.11 18.93
CA SER A 110 -13.90 -19.46 20.34
C SER A 110 -14.64 -18.62 21.39
N SER A 111 -15.30 -17.50 21.02
CA SER A 111 -15.95 -16.63 22.02
C SER A 111 -17.07 -15.74 21.40
N PRO A 112 -17.93 -15.09 22.22
CA PRO A 112 -19.09 -14.32 21.76
C PRO A 112 -18.79 -13.12 20.84
N THR A 113 -19.86 -12.43 20.42
CA THR A 113 -19.93 -11.33 19.44
C THR A 113 -18.87 -10.22 19.57
N GLU A 114 -18.31 -9.97 20.76
CA GLU A 114 -17.17 -9.06 20.93
C GLU A 114 -15.99 -9.41 20.00
N ILE A 115 -15.67 -10.70 19.81
CA ILE A 115 -14.55 -11.11 18.94
C ILE A 115 -14.88 -10.96 17.45
N SER A 116 -16.08 -11.31 16.98
CA SER A 116 -16.41 -11.16 15.56
C SER A 116 -16.50 -9.69 15.13
N THR A 117 -16.87 -8.81 16.07
CA THR A 117 -16.89 -7.34 15.90
C THR A 117 -15.60 -6.63 16.31
N ALA A 118 -14.54 -7.37 16.66
CA ALA A 118 -13.29 -6.79 17.15
C ALA A 118 -12.66 -5.82 16.13
N ARG A 119 -12.16 -4.69 16.61
CA ARG A 119 -11.46 -3.66 15.83
C ARG A 119 -10.23 -3.20 16.59
N PHE A 120 -9.07 -3.34 15.95
CA PHE A 120 -7.78 -3.02 16.55
C PHE A 120 -6.74 -2.76 15.48
N THR A 121 -5.69 -2.02 15.86
CA THR A 121 -4.51 -1.82 15.03
C THR A 121 -3.35 -2.66 15.56
N VAL A 122 -2.64 -3.33 14.66
CA VAL A 122 -1.41 -4.05 14.95
C VAL A 122 -0.24 -3.27 14.35
N SER A 123 0.85 -3.17 15.10
CA SER A 123 2.12 -2.60 14.64
C SER A 123 3.27 -3.49 15.06
N ALA A 124 4.36 -3.46 14.29
CA ALA A 124 5.59 -4.17 14.61
C ALA A 124 6.76 -3.20 14.72
N THR A 125 7.74 -3.52 15.56
CA THR A 125 8.97 -2.73 15.74
C THR A 125 10.17 -3.65 15.93
N SER A 126 11.33 -3.30 15.35
CA SER A 126 12.61 -3.97 15.61
C SER A 126 13.61 -3.00 16.24
N GLY A 127 14.14 -3.36 17.41
CA GLY A 127 14.93 -2.47 18.27
C GLY A 127 14.18 -1.16 18.61
N SER A 128 14.94 -0.08 18.86
CA SER A 128 14.38 1.22 19.28
C SER A 128 13.94 2.16 18.14
N ASN A 129 14.32 1.87 16.88
CA ASN A 129 14.22 2.84 15.78
C ASN A 129 13.58 2.32 14.48
N HIS A 130 13.23 1.03 14.38
CA HIS A 130 12.68 0.46 13.14
C HIS A 130 11.22 0.01 13.29
N HIS A 131 10.31 0.98 13.27
CA HIS A 131 8.88 0.73 13.18
C HIS A 131 8.48 0.31 11.76
N PHE A 132 7.64 -0.71 11.67
CA PHE A 132 6.98 -1.12 10.42
C PHE A 132 5.60 -0.45 10.29
N LYS A 133 5.05 -0.40 9.08
CA LYS A 133 3.70 0.11 8.78
C LYS A 133 2.66 -0.64 9.63
N SER A 134 1.78 0.07 10.31
CA SER A 134 0.69 -0.56 11.05
C SER A 134 -0.47 -0.97 10.12
N PHE A 135 -1.23 -1.99 10.52
CA PHE A 135 -2.42 -2.43 9.82
C PHE A 135 -3.59 -2.62 10.78
N SER A 136 -4.81 -2.41 10.30
CA SER A 136 -6.03 -2.52 11.12
C SER A 136 -6.75 -3.83 10.85
N VAL A 137 -7.02 -4.59 11.92
CA VAL A 137 -7.88 -5.76 11.91
C VAL A 137 -9.28 -5.32 12.30
N GLN A 138 -10.27 -5.71 11.51
CA GLN A 138 -11.69 -5.42 11.74
C GLN A 138 -12.55 -6.53 11.13
N ASN A 139 -13.72 -6.77 11.73
CA ASN A 139 -14.77 -7.68 11.24
C ASN A 139 -14.25 -9.10 10.93
N LEU A 140 -14.08 -9.93 11.95
CA LEU A 140 -13.63 -11.32 11.84
C LEU A 140 -14.79 -12.27 11.46
N THR A 141 -15.50 -11.95 10.37
CA THR A 141 -16.62 -12.73 9.84
C THR A 141 -16.17 -13.94 9.01
N GLU A 142 -15.05 -13.81 8.31
CA GLU A 142 -14.40 -14.89 7.55
C GLU A 142 -13.16 -15.34 8.32
N THR A 143 -13.24 -16.50 8.97
CA THR A 143 -12.16 -17.03 9.83
C THR A 143 -11.96 -18.54 9.63
N PRO A 144 -10.75 -19.09 9.88
CA PRO A 144 -9.53 -18.39 10.33
C PRO A 144 -8.92 -17.48 9.25
N ARG A 145 -8.50 -16.29 9.68
CA ARG A 145 -7.79 -15.29 8.88
C ARG A 145 -6.32 -15.29 9.29
N VAL A 146 -5.41 -15.34 8.33
CA VAL A 146 -3.96 -15.33 8.56
C VAL A 146 -3.38 -14.13 7.83
N GLU A 147 -2.79 -13.20 8.57
CA GLU A 147 -2.03 -12.10 8.01
C GLU A 147 -0.56 -12.50 7.97
N GLU A 148 0.05 -12.53 6.79
CA GLU A 148 1.47 -12.88 6.59
C GLU A 148 2.26 -11.66 6.11
N PHE A 149 3.36 -11.41 6.80
CA PHE A 149 4.33 -10.37 6.46
C PHE A 149 5.70 -10.98 6.28
N LEU A 150 6.49 -10.37 5.41
CA LEU A 150 7.91 -10.63 5.24
C LEU A 150 8.65 -9.34 5.62
N LEU A 151 9.34 -9.35 6.77
CA LEU A 151 9.90 -8.15 7.38
C LEU A 151 11.43 -8.21 7.46
N MET A 152 12.08 -7.11 7.11
CA MET A 152 13.53 -6.96 7.28
C MET A 152 13.84 -6.49 8.70
N ILE A 153 13.96 -7.44 9.62
CA ILE A 153 14.22 -7.21 11.04
C ILE A 153 15.69 -6.78 11.24
N SER A 154 15.90 -5.62 11.88
CA SER A 154 17.22 -4.97 12.03
C SER A 154 17.93 -5.24 13.36
N SER A 155 17.20 -5.68 14.37
CA SER A 155 17.67 -6.07 15.71
C SER A 155 17.01 -7.39 16.11
N PRO A 156 17.70 -8.31 16.80
CA PRO A 156 17.08 -9.52 17.35
C PRO A 156 15.96 -9.24 18.36
N GLU A 157 15.91 -8.02 18.93
CA GLU A 157 14.76 -7.52 19.67
C GLU A 157 13.62 -7.16 18.70
N PHE A 158 12.51 -7.90 18.77
CA PHE A 158 11.34 -7.68 17.92
C PHE A 158 10.06 -7.63 18.76
N GLU A 159 9.21 -6.64 18.52
CA GLU A 159 7.96 -6.39 19.26
C GLU A 159 6.77 -6.29 18.32
N ILE A 160 5.70 -7.02 18.62
CA ILE A 160 4.40 -6.95 17.97
C ILE A 160 3.41 -6.36 18.97
N GLN A 161 2.88 -5.16 18.69
CA GLN A 161 1.97 -4.43 19.56
C GLN A 161 0.54 -4.47 18.99
N PHE A 162 -0.42 -4.70 19.88
CA PHE A 162 -1.85 -4.79 19.63
C PHE A 162 -2.55 -3.63 20.35
N VAL A 163 -3.22 -2.77 19.59
CA VAL A 163 -3.88 -1.54 20.06
C VAL A 163 -5.38 -1.65 19.80
N PRO A 164 -6.22 -1.97 20.80
CA PRO A 164 -7.67 -1.98 20.63
C PRO A 164 -8.24 -0.59 20.36
N ASP A 165 -9.26 -0.51 19.51
CA ASP A 165 -10.07 0.71 19.34
C ASP A 165 -10.83 1.04 20.65
N PRO A 166 -11.26 2.30 20.86
CA PRO A 166 -12.13 2.67 21.97
C PRO A 166 -13.40 1.79 22.02
N SER A 167 -13.67 1.23 23.20
CA SER A 167 -14.77 0.26 23.43
C SER A 167 -14.70 -0.99 22.54
N SER A 168 -13.50 -1.41 22.14
CA SER A 168 -13.23 -2.65 21.41
C SER A 168 -12.19 -3.52 22.12
N VAL A 169 -11.85 -4.66 21.52
CA VAL A 169 -10.79 -5.57 21.96
C VAL A 169 -9.83 -5.88 20.81
N ALA A 170 -8.58 -6.14 21.14
CA ALA A 170 -7.61 -6.75 20.23
C ALA A 170 -7.42 -8.22 20.61
N LEU A 171 -7.05 -9.08 19.67
CA LEU A 171 -6.92 -10.51 19.92
C LEU A 171 -5.93 -11.20 18.97
N VAL A 172 -5.45 -12.37 19.37
CA VAL A 172 -4.66 -13.27 18.51
C VAL A 172 -4.77 -14.71 19.01
N ASN A 173 -4.80 -15.67 18.08
CA ASN A 173 -4.90 -17.11 18.38
C ASN A 173 -3.54 -17.80 18.26
N ALA A 174 -2.73 -17.41 17.28
CA ALA A 174 -1.35 -17.87 17.16
C ALA A 174 -0.45 -16.85 16.45
N ILE A 175 0.84 -16.95 16.71
CA ILE A 175 1.89 -16.14 16.08
C ILE A 175 2.99 -17.06 15.56
N GLU A 176 3.50 -16.81 14.35
CA GLU A 176 4.74 -17.40 13.84
C GLU A 176 5.77 -16.28 13.60
N VAL A 177 7.02 -16.41 14.07
CA VAL A 177 8.14 -15.50 13.72
C VAL A 177 9.40 -16.30 13.39
N PHE A 178 9.66 -16.56 12.10
CA PHE A 178 10.80 -17.39 11.69
C PHE A 178 11.63 -16.74 10.58
N SER A 179 12.95 -16.96 10.64
CA SER A 179 13.90 -16.44 9.65
C SER A 179 13.55 -16.98 8.25
N ALA A 180 13.55 -16.10 7.26
CA ALA A 180 13.31 -16.42 5.86
C ALA A 180 14.65 -16.47 5.10
N ARG A 181 14.72 -17.30 4.06
CA ARG A 181 15.79 -17.19 3.07
C ARG A 181 15.63 -15.85 2.34
N ASP A 182 16.68 -15.04 2.32
CA ASP A 182 16.68 -13.84 1.47
C ASP A 182 16.94 -14.26 0.01
N ASP A 183 15.85 -14.56 -0.72
CA ASP A 183 15.82 -14.78 -2.17
C ASP A 183 15.17 -13.60 -2.93
N LEU A 184 15.20 -12.41 -2.32
CA LEU A 184 14.68 -11.15 -2.87
C LEU A 184 15.82 -10.23 -3.33
N ASP A 185 16.77 -10.77 -4.11
CA ASP A 185 17.99 -10.08 -4.55
C ASP A 185 17.73 -8.77 -5.33
N ILE A 186 16.56 -8.66 -5.99
CA ILE A 186 16.16 -7.47 -6.77
C ILE A 186 15.72 -6.31 -5.86
N LEU A 187 15.32 -6.56 -4.62
CA LEU A 187 14.82 -5.53 -3.71
C LEU A 187 15.94 -4.87 -2.90
N SER A 188 15.88 -3.54 -2.78
CA SER A 188 16.69 -2.81 -1.81
C SER A 188 16.39 -3.30 -0.39
N LYS A 189 17.38 -3.26 0.51
CA LYS A 189 17.20 -3.64 1.92
C LYS A 189 16.09 -2.85 2.64
N PHE A 190 15.69 -1.68 2.12
CA PHE A 190 14.60 -0.87 2.67
C PHE A 190 13.21 -1.29 2.15
N ASP A 191 13.15 -1.95 1.00
CA ASP A 191 11.92 -2.41 0.34
C ASP A 191 11.54 -3.86 0.67
N LYS A 192 12.41 -4.63 1.35
CA LYS A 192 12.14 -6.00 1.84
C LYS A 192 11.18 -6.06 3.03
N ASN A 193 10.12 -5.24 2.99
CA ASN A 193 9.03 -5.20 3.96
C ASN A 193 7.73 -5.34 3.17
N LEU A 194 7.16 -6.55 3.17
CA LEU A 194 6.06 -6.96 2.29
C LEU A 194 4.91 -7.55 3.11
N HIS A 195 3.68 -7.34 2.65
CA HIS A 195 2.45 -7.94 3.19
C HIS A 195 1.83 -8.83 2.11
N THR A 196 1.67 -10.13 2.36
CA THR A 196 1.14 -11.07 1.36
C THR A 196 -0.36 -10.87 1.18
N VAL A 197 -0.78 -10.42 -0.01
CA VAL A 197 -2.20 -10.17 -0.34
C VAL A 197 -2.80 -11.36 -1.09
N TYR A 198 -2.05 -11.97 -2.01
CA TYR A 198 -2.46 -13.16 -2.75
C TYR A 198 -1.36 -14.20 -2.85
N ARG A 199 -1.76 -15.48 -2.77
CA ARG A 199 -0.93 -16.65 -3.05
C ARG A 199 -1.81 -17.73 -3.67
N LEU A 200 -1.62 -17.99 -4.97
CA LEU A 200 -2.51 -18.82 -5.79
C LEU A 200 -1.76 -20.02 -6.37
N ASN A 201 -2.30 -21.23 -6.20
CA ASN A 201 -1.85 -22.43 -6.91
C ASN A 201 -2.60 -22.53 -8.24
N VAL A 202 -1.91 -22.37 -9.37
CA VAL A 202 -2.55 -22.11 -10.67
C VAL A 202 -2.89 -23.41 -11.39
N GLY A 203 -4.20 -23.65 -11.57
CA GLY A 203 -4.73 -24.88 -12.18
C GLY A 203 -4.74 -26.10 -11.25
N GLY A 204 -4.27 -25.94 -10.01
CA GLY A 204 -4.20 -26.99 -9.00
C GLY A 204 -5.33 -26.97 -7.99
N LYS A 205 -5.08 -27.59 -6.83
CA LYS A 205 -5.99 -27.57 -5.66
C LYS A 205 -5.42 -26.65 -4.58
N LYS A 206 -6.29 -26.22 -3.65
CA LYS A 206 -5.86 -25.47 -2.46
C LYS A 206 -4.81 -26.27 -1.70
N ILE A 207 -3.65 -25.66 -1.43
CA ILE A 207 -2.59 -26.24 -0.61
C ILE A 207 -2.76 -25.73 0.81
N THR A 208 -2.71 -26.62 1.79
CA THR A 208 -2.78 -26.31 3.23
C THR A 208 -1.38 -26.31 3.86
N PRO A 209 -1.19 -25.75 5.07
CA PRO A 209 0.13 -25.70 5.72
C PRO A 209 0.83 -27.05 5.86
N GLU A 210 0.09 -28.15 6.02
CA GLU A 210 0.61 -29.52 6.11
C GLU A 210 1.22 -30.02 4.79
N ASN A 211 0.98 -29.30 3.68
CA ASN A 211 1.42 -29.63 2.32
C ASN A 211 2.33 -28.54 1.72
N ASP A 212 2.77 -27.55 2.51
CA ASP A 212 3.70 -26.50 2.11
C ASP A 212 4.95 -26.49 3.00
N THR A 213 6.12 -26.42 2.38
CA THR A 213 7.45 -26.43 3.02
C THR A 213 7.70 -25.30 4.02
N LEU A 214 6.95 -24.20 3.94
CA LEU A 214 6.99 -23.07 4.86
C LEU A 214 5.67 -22.88 5.61
N GLY A 215 4.76 -23.85 5.61
CA GLY A 215 3.44 -23.76 6.27
C GLY A 215 2.46 -22.77 5.63
N ARG A 216 2.68 -22.37 4.37
CA ARG A 216 1.78 -21.43 3.66
C ARG A 216 0.49 -22.12 3.23
N THR A 217 -0.58 -21.34 3.12
CA THR A 217 -1.77 -21.72 2.34
C THR A 217 -1.66 -21.15 0.93
N TRP A 218 -1.94 -21.96 -0.10
CA TRP A 218 -2.10 -21.50 -1.48
C TRP A 218 -3.56 -21.67 -1.90
N SER A 219 -4.22 -20.60 -2.31
CA SER A 219 -5.63 -20.57 -2.73
C SER A 219 -5.83 -21.03 -4.18
N LEU A 220 -7.07 -21.30 -4.56
CA LEU A 220 -7.44 -21.56 -5.96
C LEU A 220 -7.34 -20.27 -6.78
N ASP A 221 -6.94 -20.38 -8.05
CA ASP A 221 -6.78 -19.23 -8.94
C ASP A 221 -8.01 -18.93 -9.81
N ASP A 222 -8.93 -19.89 -9.94
CA ASP A 222 -10.05 -19.86 -10.90
C ASP A 222 -10.97 -18.63 -10.79
N ASP A 223 -11.18 -18.09 -9.60
CA ASP A 223 -12.07 -16.92 -9.39
C ASP A 223 -11.39 -15.57 -9.67
N PHE A 224 -10.09 -15.59 -9.97
CA PHE A 224 -9.33 -14.42 -10.43
C PHE A 224 -9.14 -14.40 -11.96
N LEU A 225 -9.54 -15.45 -12.68
CA LEU A 225 -9.48 -15.47 -14.14
C LEU A 225 -10.50 -14.52 -14.76
N TYR A 226 -10.03 -13.55 -15.57
CA TYR A 226 -10.87 -12.64 -16.34
C TYR A 226 -11.81 -13.39 -17.32
N ARG A 227 -11.33 -14.51 -17.87
CA ARG A 227 -12.09 -15.46 -18.67
C ARG A 227 -11.69 -16.88 -18.32
N LYS A 228 -12.58 -17.62 -17.64
CA LYS A 228 -12.32 -19.02 -17.25
C LYS A 228 -12.20 -19.96 -18.46
N ASP A 229 -12.89 -19.65 -19.57
CA ASP A 229 -12.90 -20.43 -20.81
C ASP A 229 -11.64 -20.26 -21.68
N ALA A 230 -10.86 -19.20 -21.44
CA ALA A 230 -9.59 -18.95 -22.12
C ALA A 230 -8.43 -19.82 -21.58
N ALA A 231 -8.62 -20.51 -20.45
CA ALA A 231 -7.59 -21.32 -19.80
C ALA A 231 -7.93 -22.82 -19.80
N ARG A 232 -6.90 -23.67 -19.81
CA ARG A 232 -6.99 -25.13 -19.59
C ARG A 232 -6.03 -25.58 -18.48
N ASN A 233 -6.51 -26.38 -17.53
CA ASN A 233 -5.68 -26.93 -16.45
C ASN A 233 -4.88 -28.14 -16.96
N ASN A 234 -3.63 -28.26 -16.53
CA ASN A 234 -2.76 -29.39 -16.79
C ASN A 234 -2.04 -29.78 -15.49
N GLN A 235 -1.68 -31.06 -15.34
CA GLN A 235 -1.02 -31.59 -14.15
C GLN A 235 -0.06 -32.73 -14.49
N THR A 236 0.96 -32.94 -13.66
CA THR A 236 1.90 -34.07 -13.78
C THR A 236 2.10 -34.78 -12.43
N ALA A 237 2.40 -36.07 -12.48
CA ALA A 237 2.86 -36.84 -11.33
C ALA A 237 4.40 -36.73 -11.11
N GLN A 238 5.14 -36.21 -12.10
CA GLN A 238 6.60 -36.11 -12.04
C GLN A 238 7.05 -35.19 -10.89
N LYS A 239 8.13 -35.58 -10.18
CA LYS A 239 8.75 -34.69 -9.18
C LYS A 239 9.51 -33.56 -9.89
N PRO A 240 9.38 -32.29 -9.45
CA PRO A 240 10.16 -31.19 -10.00
C PRO A 240 11.67 -31.34 -9.73
N ASN A 241 12.47 -30.95 -10.71
CA ASN A 241 13.92 -30.91 -10.64
C ASN A 241 14.39 -29.56 -10.04
N TYR A 242 14.34 -29.41 -8.72
CA TYR A 242 14.93 -28.23 -8.07
C TYR A 242 16.45 -28.21 -8.29
N GLU A 243 16.97 -27.04 -8.66
CA GLU A 243 18.39 -26.83 -8.98
C GLU A 243 18.97 -25.72 -8.09
N SER A 244 20.20 -25.87 -7.63
CA SER A 244 20.87 -24.87 -6.79
C SER A 244 21.37 -23.67 -7.63
N GLY A 245 20.75 -22.51 -7.46
CA GLY A 245 21.16 -21.25 -8.09
C GLY A 245 20.33 -20.08 -7.58
N SER A 246 20.67 -18.84 -7.98
CA SER A 246 19.89 -17.64 -7.62
C SER A 246 18.60 -17.48 -8.43
N VAL A 247 18.57 -17.99 -9.67
CA VAL A 247 17.43 -17.86 -10.62
C VAL A 247 16.63 -19.18 -10.76
N SER A 248 16.92 -20.16 -9.92
CA SER A 248 16.19 -21.44 -9.84
C SER A 248 15.33 -21.43 -8.58
N ALA A 249 14.11 -21.95 -8.66
CA ALA A 249 13.28 -22.08 -7.48
C ALA A 249 13.74 -23.26 -6.62
N THR A 250 13.55 -23.14 -5.31
CA THR A 250 13.75 -24.22 -4.34
C THR A 250 12.41 -24.75 -3.83
N GLU A 251 12.42 -25.89 -3.13
CA GLU A 251 11.24 -26.41 -2.42
C GLU A 251 10.69 -25.41 -1.40
N TYR A 252 11.53 -24.53 -0.83
CA TYR A 252 11.11 -23.44 0.04
C TYR A 252 10.51 -22.26 -0.73
N THR A 253 10.97 -21.99 -1.94
CA THR A 253 10.40 -20.93 -2.81
C THR A 253 8.93 -21.24 -3.12
N ALA A 254 8.60 -22.46 -3.53
CA ALA A 254 7.23 -23.00 -3.52
C ALA A 254 7.25 -24.54 -3.49
N PRO A 255 6.21 -25.20 -2.94
CA PRO A 255 6.22 -26.65 -2.76
C PRO A 255 5.86 -27.42 -4.03
N ASP A 256 6.17 -28.72 -4.05
CA ASP A 256 5.87 -29.68 -5.13
C ASP A 256 4.47 -29.54 -5.77
N PRO A 257 3.36 -29.36 -5.01
CA PRO A 257 2.02 -29.28 -5.60
C PRO A 257 1.73 -28.00 -6.39
N VAL A 258 2.59 -26.97 -6.31
CA VAL A 258 2.52 -25.79 -7.19
C VAL A 258 3.14 -26.13 -8.54
N TYR A 259 4.40 -26.58 -8.55
CA TYR A 259 5.12 -26.88 -9.79
C TYR A 259 4.64 -28.14 -10.53
N LYS A 260 3.75 -28.93 -9.94
CA LYS A 260 3.07 -30.08 -10.58
C LYS A 260 1.78 -29.72 -11.31
N THR A 261 1.26 -28.52 -11.15
CA THR A 261 0.04 -28.05 -11.83
C THR A 261 0.30 -26.77 -12.62
N THR A 262 -0.49 -26.51 -13.66
CA THR A 262 -0.43 -25.27 -14.42
C THR A 262 -1.73 -24.97 -15.17
N LYS A 263 -1.98 -23.70 -15.48
CA LYS A 263 -2.90 -23.31 -16.56
C LYS A 263 -2.12 -22.85 -17.79
N THR A 264 -2.60 -23.27 -18.96
CA THR A 264 -2.17 -22.77 -20.27
C THR A 264 -3.35 -22.20 -21.05
N MET A 265 -3.08 -21.54 -22.17
CA MET A 265 -4.13 -21.03 -23.06
C MET A 265 -4.97 -22.17 -23.65
N ASN A 266 -6.29 -22.01 -23.62
CA ASN A 266 -7.22 -22.89 -24.30
C ASN A 266 -7.45 -22.41 -25.74
N ARG A 267 -7.02 -23.21 -26.73
CA ARG A 267 -7.08 -22.82 -28.15
C ARG A 267 -8.46 -23.02 -28.76
N SER A 268 -9.20 -24.06 -28.35
CA SER A 268 -10.53 -24.36 -28.90
C SER A 268 -11.58 -23.29 -28.60
N SER A 269 -11.41 -22.48 -27.54
CA SER A 269 -12.30 -21.34 -27.25
C SER A 269 -11.93 -20.05 -27.99
N SER A 270 -10.81 -20.01 -28.73
CA SER A 270 -10.37 -18.84 -29.53
C SER A 270 -10.42 -19.07 -31.05
N GLU A 271 -10.41 -20.31 -31.53
CA GLU A 271 -10.55 -20.67 -32.96
C GLU A 271 -11.81 -20.09 -33.62
N GLY A 272 -12.93 -20.02 -32.90
CA GLY A 272 -14.18 -19.43 -33.41
C GLY A 272 -14.20 -17.90 -33.52
N VAL A 273 -13.17 -17.19 -33.04
CA VAL A 273 -13.13 -15.71 -32.95
C VAL A 273 -12.00 -15.11 -33.81
N GLY A 274 -11.03 -15.92 -34.24
CA GLY A 274 -9.88 -15.44 -35.04
C GLY A 274 -8.89 -14.56 -34.26
N LEU A 275 -9.06 -14.44 -32.95
CA LEU A 275 -8.23 -13.62 -32.06
C LEU A 275 -7.69 -14.50 -30.92
N LEU A 276 -6.36 -14.59 -30.80
CA LEU A 276 -5.71 -15.21 -29.65
C LEU A 276 -5.86 -14.29 -28.43
N MET A 277 -6.57 -14.75 -27.42
CA MET A 277 -6.84 -13.99 -26.18
C MET A 277 -5.89 -14.47 -25.09
N ASN A 278 -5.07 -13.57 -24.54
CA ASN A 278 -4.16 -13.88 -23.43
C ASN A 278 -4.95 -14.38 -22.19
N VAL A 279 -4.46 -15.45 -21.55
CA VAL A 279 -5.00 -15.86 -20.25
C VAL A 279 -4.60 -14.81 -19.24
N THR A 280 -5.58 -14.24 -18.52
CA THR A 280 -5.38 -13.10 -17.62
C THR A 280 -6.00 -13.38 -16.26
N TRP A 281 -5.18 -13.26 -15.22
CA TRP A 281 -5.61 -13.15 -13.83
C TRP A 281 -5.75 -11.67 -13.47
N SER A 282 -6.88 -11.31 -12.87
CA SER A 282 -7.29 -9.95 -12.57
C SER A 282 -7.60 -9.86 -11.08
N LEU A 283 -6.65 -9.30 -10.32
CA LEU A 283 -6.67 -9.29 -8.86
C LEU A 283 -7.01 -7.89 -8.34
N LYS A 284 -7.95 -7.80 -7.39
CA LYS A 284 -8.32 -6.53 -6.77
C LYS A 284 -7.24 -6.16 -5.74
N VAL A 285 -6.50 -5.10 -6.01
CA VAL A 285 -5.41 -4.63 -5.16
C VAL A 285 -5.69 -3.21 -4.66
N LYS A 286 -4.80 -2.70 -3.82
CA LYS A 286 -4.93 -1.36 -3.26
C LYS A 286 -4.53 -0.32 -4.28
N SER A 287 -5.42 0.62 -4.57
CA SER A 287 -5.10 1.76 -5.46
C SER A 287 -3.91 2.56 -4.93
N ASN A 288 -3.15 3.15 -5.86
CA ASN A 288 -2.01 4.03 -5.56
C ASN A 288 -0.94 3.45 -4.61
N THR A 289 -0.80 2.12 -4.53
CA THR A 289 0.22 1.46 -3.71
C THR A 289 1.13 0.61 -4.61
N ARG A 290 2.41 0.50 -4.28
CA ARG A 290 3.35 -0.39 -4.98
C ARG A 290 3.08 -1.86 -4.59
N HIS A 291 3.22 -2.77 -5.55
CA HIS A 291 3.15 -4.21 -5.31
C HIS A 291 4.39 -4.95 -5.82
N PHE A 292 4.76 -6.00 -5.09
CA PHE A 292 5.69 -7.03 -5.52
C PHE A 292 4.88 -8.21 -6.08
N VAL A 293 5.28 -8.75 -7.22
CA VAL A 293 4.61 -9.87 -7.90
C VAL A 293 5.65 -10.94 -8.24
N ARG A 294 5.49 -12.15 -7.70
CA ARG A 294 6.32 -13.32 -8.00
C ARG A 294 5.48 -14.34 -8.77
N THR A 295 5.95 -14.71 -9.96
CA THR A 295 5.29 -15.67 -10.86
C THR A 295 6.11 -16.95 -10.94
N HIS A 296 5.46 -18.09 -10.74
CA HIS A 296 6.10 -19.40 -10.62
C HIS A 296 5.90 -20.22 -11.90
N PHE A 297 6.98 -20.82 -12.38
CA PHE A 297 7.05 -21.54 -13.65
C PHE A 297 7.75 -22.90 -13.50
N CYS A 298 7.17 -23.93 -14.09
CA CYS A 298 7.77 -25.24 -14.30
C CYS A 298 7.15 -25.83 -15.57
N ASP A 299 7.95 -26.10 -16.59
CA ASP A 299 7.47 -26.71 -17.82
C ASP A 299 7.18 -28.20 -17.57
N ILE A 300 5.89 -28.54 -17.49
CA ILE A 300 5.39 -29.90 -17.29
C ILE A 300 4.80 -30.51 -18.59
N LEU A 301 4.95 -29.82 -19.73
CA LEU A 301 4.29 -30.15 -21.00
C LEU A 301 5.29 -30.49 -22.11
N SER A 302 6.40 -29.77 -22.19
CA SER A 302 7.43 -29.96 -23.21
C SER A 302 8.18 -31.28 -23.01
N LYS A 303 8.33 -32.06 -24.08
CA LYS A 303 9.11 -33.30 -24.11
C LYS A 303 10.61 -33.08 -24.30
N THR A 304 11.00 -31.86 -24.68
CA THR A 304 12.34 -31.41 -25.03
C THR A 304 12.46 -29.92 -24.75
N LEU A 305 13.62 -29.44 -24.29
CA LEU A 305 13.90 -28.01 -24.21
C LEU A 305 13.99 -27.45 -25.64
N ASN A 306 13.16 -26.46 -25.96
CA ASN A 306 13.02 -25.89 -27.29
C ASN A 306 12.67 -24.39 -27.16
N PRO A 307 13.37 -23.46 -27.85
CA PRO A 307 13.00 -22.03 -27.90
C PRO A 307 11.51 -21.74 -28.18
N ASP A 308 10.80 -22.64 -28.89
CA ASP A 308 9.36 -22.50 -29.12
C ASP A 308 8.53 -22.43 -27.82
N SER A 309 9.02 -23.00 -26.69
CA SER A 309 8.29 -22.91 -25.41
C SER A 309 8.51 -21.58 -24.66
N ASP A 310 9.28 -20.64 -25.23
CA ASP A 310 9.39 -19.28 -24.69
C ASP A 310 8.12 -18.46 -24.96
N PHE A 311 7.70 -17.66 -23.98
CA PHE A 311 6.48 -16.84 -24.07
C PHE A 311 6.63 -15.47 -23.40
N TYR A 312 5.60 -14.64 -23.49
CA TYR A 312 5.54 -13.35 -22.83
C TYR A 312 4.65 -13.38 -21.59
N LEU A 313 5.20 -12.92 -20.47
CA LEU A 313 4.44 -12.49 -19.30
C LEU A 313 4.16 -10.99 -19.45
N TYR A 314 2.93 -10.57 -19.17
CA TYR A 314 2.52 -9.17 -19.13
C TYR A 314 2.02 -8.82 -17.74
N VAL A 315 2.45 -7.68 -17.19
CA VAL A 315 1.91 -7.11 -15.95
C VAL A 315 1.31 -5.75 -16.25
N ASN A 316 0.06 -5.57 -15.82
CA ASN A 316 -0.84 -4.44 -16.13
C ASN A 316 -0.87 -4.06 -17.63
N GLY A 317 -0.68 -5.04 -18.52
CA GLY A 317 -0.68 -4.88 -19.98
C GLY A 317 0.52 -4.15 -20.58
N HIS A 318 1.25 -3.34 -19.80
CA HIS A 318 2.33 -2.48 -20.27
C HIS A 318 3.71 -3.12 -20.13
N LEU A 319 3.99 -3.81 -19.03
CA LEU A 319 5.29 -4.42 -18.78
C LEU A 319 5.33 -5.83 -19.37
N ARG A 320 6.05 -6.00 -20.49
CA ARG A 320 6.29 -7.28 -21.16
C ARG A 320 7.63 -7.88 -20.71
N ILE A 321 7.61 -9.11 -20.22
CA ILE A 321 8.77 -9.86 -19.73
C ILE A 321 8.91 -11.15 -20.55
N ASP A 322 10.13 -11.43 -21.02
CA ASP A 322 10.48 -12.72 -21.63
C ASP A 322 10.55 -13.82 -20.56
N VAL A 323 9.65 -14.79 -20.67
CA VAL A 323 9.71 -16.06 -19.92
C VAL A 323 10.36 -17.10 -20.83
N LYS A 324 11.43 -17.73 -20.31
CA LYS A 324 12.29 -18.62 -21.09
C LYS A 324 12.49 -19.99 -20.43
N PRO A 325 11.58 -20.95 -20.67
CA PRO A 325 11.75 -22.34 -20.25
C PRO A 325 12.86 -23.04 -21.04
N SER A 326 13.10 -22.64 -22.29
CA SER A 326 14.17 -23.19 -23.15
C SER A 326 15.57 -23.08 -22.54
N GLU A 327 15.82 -22.04 -21.73
CA GLU A 327 17.08 -21.80 -21.02
C GLU A 327 17.24 -22.57 -19.69
N ARG A 328 16.33 -23.50 -19.33
CA ARG A 328 16.53 -24.37 -18.16
C ARG A 328 17.57 -25.45 -18.46
N VAL A 329 18.29 -25.92 -17.44
CA VAL A 329 19.30 -26.99 -17.59
C VAL A 329 18.63 -28.35 -17.83
N ARG A 330 17.41 -28.56 -17.31
CA ARG A 330 16.63 -29.80 -17.44
C ARG A 330 15.14 -29.50 -17.66
N LEU A 331 14.42 -30.52 -18.11
CA LEU A 331 12.95 -30.52 -18.15
C LEU A 331 12.38 -30.56 -16.73
N VAL A 332 11.20 -29.96 -16.52
CA VAL A 332 10.50 -29.94 -15.23
C VAL A 332 11.36 -29.31 -14.12
N THR A 333 12.21 -28.33 -14.47
CA THR A 333 13.02 -27.53 -13.52
C THR A 333 12.25 -26.27 -13.10
N PRO A 334 11.90 -26.12 -11.81
CA PRO A 334 11.22 -24.93 -11.28
C PRO A 334 12.06 -23.64 -11.35
N PHE A 335 11.40 -22.54 -11.72
CA PHE A 335 11.95 -21.20 -11.66
C PHE A 335 10.84 -20.17 -11.39
N TYR A 336 11.23 -18.91 -11.21
CA TYR A 336 10.29 -17.81 -10.98
C TYR A 336 10.71 -16.55 -11.75
N LYS A 337 9.79 -15.59 -11.87
CA LYS A 337 10.08 -14.21 -12.27
C LYS A 337 9.44 -13.25 -11.28
N ASP A 338 10.26 -12.33 -10.78
CA ASP A 338 9.84 -11.26 -9.88
C ASP A 338 9.63 -9.96 -10.66
N VAL A 339 8.60 -9.21 -10.25
CA VAL A 339 8.25 -7.91 -10.78
C VAL A 339 8.02 -6.97 -9.61
N VAL A 340 8.72 -5.85 -9.59
CA VAL A 340 8.72 -4.88 -8.48
C VAL A 340 7.98 -3.61 -8.89
N ASP A 341 7.61 -2.79 -7.91
CA ASP A 341 6.98 -1.47 -8.08
C ASP A 341 5.71 -1.46 -8.96
N VAL A 342 4.96 -2.56 -8.98
CA VAL A 342 3.75 -2.71 -9.80
C VAL A 342 2.62 -1.82 -9.26
N SER A 343 2.28 -0.77 -10.00
CA SER A 343 1.11 0.07 -9.78
C SER A 343 0.68 0.77 -11.07
N ASP A 344 -0.62 0.83 -11.32
CA ASP A 344 -1.27 1.66 -12.36
C ASP A 344 -2.24 2.68 -11.74
N GLY A 345 -2.28 2.76 -10.40
CA GLY A 345 -3.25 3.56 -9.63
C GLY A 345 -4.69 3.00 -9.59
N SER A 346 -5.07 2.03 -10.43
CA SER A 346 -6.47 1.65 -10.64
C SER A 346 -7.09 0.82 -9.51
N GLY A 347 -6.25 0.10 -8.75
CA GLY A 347 -6.71 -0.91 -7.78
C GLY A 347 -7.00 -2.28 -8.44
N LEU A 348 -6.56 -2.49 -9.68
CA LEU A 348 -6.65 -3.77 -10.38
C LEU A 348 -5.26 -4.17 -10.90
N LEU A 349 -4.79 -5.34 -10.49
CA LEU A 349 -3.53 -5.91 -10.95
C LEU A 349 -3.82 -7.04 -11.93
N ASN A 350 -3.42 -6.85 -13.19
CA ASN A 350 -3.61 -7.81 -14.26
C ASN A 350 -2.28 -8.52 -14.57
N VAL A 351 -2.24 -9.84 -14.39
CA VAL A 351 -1.13 -10.70 -14.81
C VAL A 351 -1.63 -11.52 -16.00
N SER A 352 -0.95 -11.46 -17.14
CA SER A 352 -1.36 -12.20 -18.34
C SER A 352 -0.21 -12.99 -18.97
N ILE A 353 -0.51 -14.17 -19.50
CA ILE A 353 0.41 -14.95 -20.34
C ILE A 353 -0.06 -14.92 -21.80
N GLY A 354 0.88 -14.64 -22.71
CA GLY A 354 0.64 -14.52 -24.15
C GLY A 354 1.76 -15.15 -24.97
N THR A 355 1.44 -15.59 -26.19
CA THR A 355 2.41 -16.23 -27.09
C THR A 355 3.38 -15.23 -27.73
N LYS A 356 4.58 -15.69 -28.08
CA LYS A 356 5.49 -14.99 -29.00
C LYS A 356 5.04 -15.16 -30.46
N GLU A 357 4.50 -16.33 -30.81
CA GLU A 357 4.11 -16.69 -32.17
C GLU A 357 2.65 -17.13 -32.29
N LEU A 358 1.99 -16.70 -33.36
CA LEU A 358 0.57 -16.99 -33.61
C LEU A 358 0.26 -18.49 -33.80
N ARG A 359 1.26 -19.35 -34.04
CA ARG A 359 1.07 -20.78 -34.36
C ARG A 359 1.56 -21.75 -33.29
N VAL A 360 2.32 -21.29 -32.29
CA VAL A 360 2.81 -22.11 -31.20
C VAL A 360 1.77 -22.19 -30.07
N ASP A 361 1.83 -23.23 -29.24
CA ASP A 361 0.98 -23.37 -28.06
C ASP A 361 1.44 -22.37 -26.98
N ALA A 362 0.53 -21.47 -26.59
CA ALA A 362 0.89 -20.34 -25.73
C ALA A 362 1.21 -20.78 -24.29
N GLY A 363 1.96 -19.91 -23.59
CA GLY A 363 2.63 -20.17 -22.33
C GLY A 363 1.79 -20.65 -21.15
N PHE A 364 2.50 -20.84 -20.03
CA PHE A 364 2.01 -21.53 -18.83
C PHE A 364 2.28 -20.72 -17.55
N LEU A 365 1.49 -20.96 -16.50
CA LEU A 365 1.74 -20.41 -15.16
C LEU A 365 1.39 -21.46 -14.10
N ASN A 366 2.26 -21.66 -13.10
CA ASN A 366 2.10 -22.70 -12.07
C ASN A 366 1.66 -22.13 -10.72
N GLY A 367 2.06 -20.89 -10.42
CA GLY A 367 1.69 -20.19 -9.19
C GLY A 367 1.87 -18.68 -9.30
N LEU A 368 1.17 -17.93 -8.44
CA LEU A 368 1.23 -16.47 -8.39
C LEU A 368 1.19 -15.97 -6.94
N GLU A 369 2.20 -15.20 -6.54
CA GLU A 369 2.23 -14.44 -5.29
C GLU A 369 2.16 -12.93 -5.58
N VAL A 370 1.36 -12.19 -4.82
CA VAL A 370 1.26 -10.72 -4.87
C VAL A 370 1.31 -10.15 -3.45
N MET A 371 2.16 -9.15 -3.25
CA MET A 371 2.42 -8.56 -1.94
C MET A 371 2.36 -7.02 -2.00
N GLU A 372 1.75 -6.36 -1.00
CA GLU A 372 1.80 -4.90 -0.83
C GLU A 372 3.16 -4.51 -0.23
N PHE A 373 3.82 -3.48 -0.77
CA PHE A 373 4.96 -2.89 -0.07
C PHE A 373 4.51 -2.19 1.21
N MET A 374 5.07 -2.62 2.34
CA MET A 374 4.95 -1.93 3.62
C MET A 374 5.86 -0.70 3.63
N GLU A 375 5.49 0.28 2.79
CA GLU A 375 6.05 1.62 2.83
C GLU A 375 6.17 2.08 4.27
N LYS A 376 7.38 2.52 4.67
CA LYS A 376 7.56 3.10 5.98
C LYS A 376 6.55 4.22 6.14
N SER A 377 5.90 4.26 7.30
CA SER A 377 5.40 5.51 7.85
C SER A 377 6.57 6.49 7.74
N ALA A 378 6.52 7.42 6.78
CA ALA A 378 7.40 8.57 6.82
C ALA A 378 7.16 9.16 8.21
N SER A 379 8.19 9.19 9.05
CA SER A 379 8.04 9.87 10.32
C SER A 379 7.55 11.26 9.97
N VAL A 380 6.43 11.67 10.55
CA VAL A 380 5.97 13.05 10.46
C VAL A 380 6.99 13.83 11.28
N SER A 381 8.13 14.09 10.64
CA SER A 381 9.10 15.08 11.08
C SER A 381 8.24 16.31 11.31
N SER A 382 8.23 16.76 12.56
CA SER A 382 7.46 17.91 12.99
C SER A 382 8.16 19.14 12.41
N SER A 383 7.96 19.33 11.10
CA SER A 383 8.40 20.46 10.32
C SER A 383 7.74 21.68 10.93
N LYS A 384 8.46 22.32 11.84
CA LYS A 384 8.00 23.48 12.60
C LYS A 384 7.63 24.56 11.60
N SER A 385 6.34 24.69 11.31
CA SER A 385 5.75 25.62 10.34
C SER A 385 5.76 27.07 10.83
N SER A 386 6.79 27.46 11.57
CA SER A 386 6.97 28.79 12.15
C SER A 386 7.63 29.78 11.19
N SER A 387 8.31 29.33 10.13
CA SER A 387 8.94 30.22 9.12
C SER A 387 7.92 31.10 8.38
N MET A 388 6.75 30.54 8.05
CA MET A 388 5.69 31.23 7.30
C MET A 388 5.12 32.45 8.05
N VAL A 389 5.06 32.38 9.39
CA VAL A 389 4.51 33.44 10.24
C VAL A 389 5.43 34.67 10.24
N TYR A 390 6.75 34.49 10.29
CA TYR A 390 7.70 35.60 10.25
C TYR A 390 7.72 36.31 8.89
N ILE A 391 7.55 35.57 7.79
CA ILE A 391 7.48 36.16 6.44
C ILE A 391 6.22 37.02 6.29
N ILE A 392 5.05 36.48 6.66
CA ILE A 392 3.77 37.22 6.60
C ILE A 392 3.80 38.44 7.55
N GLY A 393 4.31 38.28 8.77
CA GLY A 393 4.46 39.38 9.74
C GLY A 393 5.37 40.50 9.22
N GLY A 394 6.51 40.14 8.59
CA GLY A 394 7.43 41.10 7.97
C GLY A 394 6.78 41.89 6.84
N CYS A 395 6.03 41.24 5.95
CA CYS A 395 5.31 41.91 4.85
C CYS A 395 4.24 42.87 5.37
N VAL A 396 3.46 42.48 6.39
CA VAL A 396 2.43 43.35 6.99
C VAL A 396 3.05 44.56 7.69
N ALA A 397 4.14 44.38 8.43
CA ALA A 397 4.87 45.47 9.08
C ALA A 397 5.44 46.48 8.05
N ALA A 398 6.08 45.99 6.99
CA ALA A 398 6.59 46.84 5.91
C ALA A 398 5.47 47.62 5.19
N GLY A 399 4.33 46.98 4.92
CA GLY A 399 3.15 47.62 4.34
C GLY A 399 2.60 48.74 5.21
N LEU A 400 2.47 48.51 6.52
CA LEU A 400 2.01 49.53 7.48
C LEU A 400 2.96 50.74 7.54
N ILE A 401 4.27 50.52 7.55
CA ILE A 401 5.28 51.60 7.54
C ILE A 401 5.16 52.44 6.26
N LEU A 402 4.98 51.82 5.09
CA LEU A 402 4.77 52.52 3.83
C LEU A 402 3.49 53.37 3.85
N VAL A 403 2.36 52.81 4.30
CA VAL A 403 1.09 53.56 4.41
C VAL A 403 1.20 54.74 5.36
N LEU A 404 1.83 54.56 6.54
CA LEU A 404 2.06 55.65 7.49
C LEU A 404 2.97 56.73 6.91
N SER A 405 4.01 56.36 6.16
CA SER A 405 4.91 57.32 5.49
C SER A 405 4.17 58.17 4.43
N LEU A 406 3.26 57.57 3.67
CA LEU A 406 2.42 58.25 2.68
C LEU A 406 1.43 59.19 3.35
N LEU A 407 0.77 58.76 4.43
CA LEU A 407 -0.13 59.60 5.22
C LEU A 407 0.61 60.79 5.84
N PHE A 408 1.83 60.59 6.36
CA PHE A 408 2.68 61.67 6.87
C PHE A 408 3.10 62.65 5.77
N MET A 409 3.46 62.17 4.58
CA MET A 409 3.76 63.01 3.41
C MET A 409 2.54 63.81 2.93
N VAL A 410 1.33 63.23 2.96
CA VAL A 410 0.08 63.95 2.70
C VAL A 410 -0.22 64.99 3.77
N PHE A 411 0.02 64.68 5.05
CA PHE A 411 -0.11 65.63 6.16
C PHE A 411 0.86 66.82 6.01
N LEU A 412 2.14 66.56 5.69
CA LEU A 412 3.13 67.60 5.41
C LEU A 412 2.75 68.45 4.19
N LYS A 413 2.26 67.86 3.09
CA LYS A 413 1.73 68.61 1.94
C LYS A 413 0.52 69.48 2.32
N ARG A 414 -0.43 68.97 3.11
CA ARG A 414 -1.57 69.74 3.62
C ARG A 414 -1.14 70.88 4.55
N ARG A 415 -0.13 70.68 5.41
CA ARG A 415 0.42 71.71 6.31
C ARG A 415 1.19 72.79 5.54
N ARG A 416 2.01 72.41 4.54
CA ARG A 416 2.69 73.35 3.62
C ARG A 416 1.70 74.13 2.74
N SER A 417 0.58 73.50 2.32
CA SER A 417 -0.49 74.19 1.60
C SER A 417 -1.18 75.26 2.45
N LYS A 418 -1.51 74.96 3.72
CA LYS A 418 -2.04 75.99 4.65
C LYS A 418 -1.05 77.13 4.88
N ASN A 419 0.25 76.86 4.97
CA ASN A 419 1.28 77.91 5.11
C ASN A 419 1.50 78.74 3.83
N LYS A 420 1.12 78.24 2.64
CA LYS A 420 1.14 79.03 1.39
C LYS A 420 -0.02 80.02 1.23
N LYS A 421 -0.92 80.16 2.21
CA LYS A 421 -1.99 81.18 2.24
C LYS A 421 -1.71 82.39 3.17
N LYS A 422 -0.43 82.68 3.50
CA LYS A 422 -0.03 83.89 4.26
C LYS A 422 1.33 84.48 3.83
N LYS A 423 1.37 85.24 2.73
CA LYS A 423 2.17 86.48 2.49
C LYS A 423 1.97 86.97 1.03
N ALA A 424 2.35 88.22 0.74
CA ALA A 424 1.78 89.10 -0.29
C ALA A 424 0.33 89.50 0.09
N ASP A 425 0.07 90.53 0.90
CA ASP A 425 0.56 91.93 0.90
C ASP A 425 0.02 92.68 -0.34
N ALA A 426 -1.10 93.42 -0.18
CA ALA A 426 -1.21 94.90 -0.22
C ALA A 426 -1.56 95.40 -1.65
N GLU A 427 -2.35 96.45 -1.91
CA GLU A 427 -2.70 97.68 -1.18
C GLU A 427 -4.22 98.04 -1.34
N VAL A 428 -4.94 98.53 -0.31
CA VAL A 428 -5.30 99.94 0.04
C VAL A 428 -6.65 100.45 -0.53
N THR A 429 -7.68 100.48 0.34
CA THR A 429 -8.73 101.53 0.57
C THR A 429 -9.59 102.07 -0.62
N VAL A 430 -10.86 102.52 -0.50
CA VAL A 430 -11.69 102.90 0.67
C VAL A 430 -13.22 103.00 0.36
N TRP A 431 -14.06 103.12 1.41
CA TRP A 431 -15.48 103.57 1.49
C TRP A 431 -16.66 102.64 1.05
N SER A 432 -17.81 102.91 1.69
CA SER A 432 -19.14 102.24 1.66
C SER A 432 -20.21 103.25 1.12
N PRO A 433 -21.57 103.03 1.03
CA PRO A 433 -22.44 102.20 1.92
C PRO A 433 -23.73 101.51 1.32
N LEU A 434 -24.32 100.54 2.08
CA LEU A 434 -25.77 100.26 2.37
C LEU A 434 -26.84 100.11 1.23
N PRO A 435 -28.09 99.61 1.48
CA PRO A 435 -28.64 98.68 2.53
C PRO A 435 -29.65 97.59 2.00
N LEU A 436 -30.38 96.89 2.92
CA LEU A 436 -31.68 96.13 2.73
C LEU A 436 -31.61 94.78 1.95
N TYR A 437 -32.40 93.69 2.15
CA TYR A 437 -33.46 93.19 3.10
C TYR A 437 -33.65 91.62 2.86
N ARG A 438 -34.54 90.73 3.38
CA ARG A 438 -35.64 90.68 4.41
C ARG A 438 -36.06 89.20 4.80
N GLY A 439 -35.78 88.70 6.01
CA GLY A 439 -36.47 87.55 6.68
C GLY A 439 -36.33 86.11 6.08
N GLY A 440 -36.77 85.01 6.74
CA GLY A 440 -37.15 84.80 8.17
C GLY A 440 -37.98 83.51 8.48
N GLY A 441 -37.69 82.80 9.60
CA GLY A 441 -38.50 81.73 10.25
C GLY A 441 -38.37 80.29 9.69
N GLY A 442 -38.60 79.17 10.43
CA GLY A 442 -38.92 78.87 11.85
C GLY A 442 -40.01 77.77 12.00
N GLY A 443 -40.09 76.86 13.01
CA GLY A 443 -39.21 76.45 14.13
C GLY A 443 -39.92 75.56 15.21
N GLY A 444 -39.28 74.50 15.76
CA GLY A 444 -39.80 73.55 16.80
C GLY A 444 -39.17 72.13 16.69
N SER A 445 -38.88 71.28 17.71
CA SER A 445 -39.30 71.09 19.13
C SER A 445 -40.65 70.36 19.33
N SER A 446 -40.85 69.34 20.20
CA SER A 446 -39.96 68.47 21.04
C SER A 446 -40.71 67.22 21.62
N ASP A 447 -40.01 66.37 22.40
CA ASP A 447 -40.49 65.57 23.58
C ASP A 447 -41.15 64.16 23.51
N ASN A 448 -40.55 63.26 24.34
CA ASN A 448 -41.11 62.30 25.34
C ASN A 448 -42.00 61.05 25.06
N ARG A 449 -41.36 59.88 25.29
CA ARG A 449 -41.66 58.81 26.31
C ARG A 449 -42.92 57.88 26.21
N PRO A 450 -42.98 56.73 26.93
CA PRO A 450 -43.53 55.47 26.37
C PRO A 450 -44.52 54.66 27.28
N PHE A 451 -44.69 53.36 26.96
CA PHE A 451 -45.31 52.20 27.67
C PHE A 451 -46.71 51.71 27.19
N ASP A 452 -46.73 50.58 26.46
CA ASP A 452 -47.18 49.21 26.87
C ASP A 452 -48.46 48.98 27.74
N PRO A 453 -49.08 47.76 27.79
CA PRO A 453 -48.94 46.55 26.92
C PRO A 453 -50.28 45.77 26.62
N VAL A 454 -50.16 44.53 26.09
CA VAL A 454 -51.02 43.31 26.27
C VAL A 454 -51.95 42.82 25.12
N ASN A 455 -51.64 41.59 24.65
CA ASN A 455 -52.42 40.47 24.04
C ASN A 455 -53.66 40.71 23.14
N ASN A 456 -53.65 40.09 21.95
CA ASN A 456 -54.23 38.73 21.77
C ASN A 456 -53.91 38.10 20.40
N SER A 457 -53.88 36.76 20.35
CA SER A 457 -53.82 35.91 19.14
C SER A 457 -54.94 34.85 19.25
N PRO A 458 -55.49 34.30 18.14
CA PRO A 458 -54.99 32.99 17.68
C PRO A 458 -55.21 32.63 16.17
N LEU A 459 -54.52 31.56 15.69
CA LEU A 459 -54.98 30.47 14.77
C LEU A 459 -55.67 30.77 13.40
N CYS A 460 -55.55 30.00 12.30
CA CYS A 460 -54.77 28.80 11.93
C CYS A 460 -54.77 28.58 10.38
N ASN A 461 -53.92 27.66 9.85
CA ASN A 461 -54.00 26.97 8.53
C ASN A 461 -53.88 27.81 7.22
N THR A 462 -53.38 27.32 6.07
CA THR A 462 -52.66 26.07 5.67
C THR A 462 -51.90 26.28 4.33
N GLN A 463 -50.87 25.45 4.06
CA GLN A 463 -50.30 24.90 2.79
C GLN A 463 -50.62 25.57 1.40
N SER A 464 -49.77 25.53 0.36
CA SER A 464 -48.68 24.60 -0.02
C SER A 464 -47.71 25.20 -1.07
N SER A 465 -46.58 24.52 -1.32
CA SER A 465 -45.75 24.41 -2.56
C SER A 465 -45.62 25.62 -3.56
N ASN A 466 -44.46 25.88 -4.18
CA ASN A 466 -43.56 24.92 -4.84
C ASN A 466 -42.15 25.47 -5.16
N THR A 467 -41.30 24.63 -5.77
CA THR A 467 -39.87 24.91 -6.08
C THR A 467 -39.61 25.70 -7.38
N THR A 468 -38.41 26.29 -7.49
CA THR A 468 -37.82 26.70 -8.78
C THR A 468 -36.43 26.10 -8.96
N LYS A 469 -36.16 25.56 -10.16
CA LYS A 469 -34.93 24.89 -10.58
C LYS A 469 -34.37 25.65 -11.79
N LEU A 470 -33.09 26.01 -11.79
CA LEU A 470 -32.43 26.53 -13.00
C LEU A 470 -31.73 25.40 -13.76
N GLU A 471 -31.97 25.33 -15.06
CA GLU A 471 -31.16 24.59 -16.03
C GLU A 471 -30.53 25.58 -17.00
N LEU A 472 -29.28 25.32 -17.41
CA LEU A 472 -28.64 25.99 -18.54
C LEU A 472 -28.59 25.02 -19.72
N LYS A 473 -29.27 25.36 -20.82
CA LYS A 473 -29.19 24.59 -22.07
C LYS A 473 -28.19 25.24 -23.03
N LEU A 474 -27.35 24.42 -23.64
CA LEU A 474 -26.51 24.80 -24.78
C LEU A 474 -26.80 23.83 -25.94
N TYR A 475 -27.05 24.41 -27.12
CA TYR A 475 -27.39 23.64 -28.32
C TYR A 475 -26.14 23.12 -29.02
N PHE A 476 -26.20 21.87 -29.50
CA PHE A 476 -25.25 21.31 -30.45
C PHE A 476 -25.97 21.03 -31.77
N HIS A 477 -25.56 21.68 -32.87
CA HIS A 477 -25.78 21.10 -34.20
C HIS A 477 -24.84 21.67 -35.27
N GLN A 478 -23.88 20.84 -35.72
CA GLN A 478 -23.64 20.70 -37.16
C GLN A 478 -22.98 19.33 -37.45
N ARG A 479 -23.00 18.94 -38.73
CA ARG A 479 -22.69 17.58 -39.20
C ARG A 479 -21.99 17.70 -40.55
N LEU A 480 -20.76 17.23 -40.67
CA LEU A 480 -20.07 17.04 -41.94
C LEU A 480 -19.38 15.67 -41.95
N ASN A 481 -19.52 14.95 -43.06
CA ASN A 481 -18.80 13.71 -43.32
C ASN A 481 -17.42 14.04 -43.92
N GLY A 482 -16.40 13.24 -43.63
CA GLY A 482 -15.10 13.33 -44.28
C GLY A 482 -14.14 12.26 -43.78
N SER A 483 -13.68 11.39 -44.68
CA SER A 483 -12.80 10.27 -44.36
C SER A 483 -11.36 10.55 -44.80
N SER A 484 -10.40 10.50 -43.88
CA SER A 484 -9.00 10.15 -44.17
C SER A 484 -8.24 9.76 -42.90
N GLN A 485 -7.21 8.93 -43.07
CA GLN A 485 -6.22 8.63 -42.03
C GLN A 485 -5.41 9.88 -41.69
N PHE A 486 -4.98 10.02 -40.43
CA PHE A 486 -3.65 10.58 -40.12
C PHE A 486 -3.11 10.00 -38.82
N SER A 487 -1.79 9.79 -38.77
CA SER A 487 -1.07 9.28 -37.60
C SER A 487 -0.73 10.40 -36.62
N VAL A 488 -0.72 10.11 -35.31
CA VAL A 488 -0.17 11.00 -34.27
C VAL A 488 0.98 10.27 -33.55
N ALA A 489 2.02 9.94 -34.31
CA ALA A 489 3.28 9.40 -33.81
C ALA A 489 4.35 10.50 -33.70
N THR A 490 4.01 11.64 -33.09
CA THR A 490 4.94 12.80 -32.96
C THR A 490 4.58 13.70 -31.78
N LEU A 491 4.87 13.28 -30.53
CA LEU A 491 4.82 14.18 -29.35
C LEU A 491 5.57 13.67 -28.09
N VAL A 492 6.70 12.95 -28.26
CA VAL A 492 7.58 12.52 -27.14
C VAL A 492 9.06 12.90 -27.37
N GLU A 493 9.46 13.25 -28.59
CA GLU A 493 10.86 13.41 -29.01
C GLU A 493 11.45 14.81 -28.69
N ALA A 494 11.16 15.34 -27.50
CA ALA A 494 11.52 16.70 -27.09
C ALA A 494 12.02 16.81 -25.63
N GLN A 495 12.62 15.74 -25.08
CA GLN A 495 13.22 15.80 -23.73
C GLN A 495 14.56 15.05 -23.54
N TYR A 496 15.09 14.39 -24.59
CA TYR A 496 16.39 13.72 -24.59
C TYR A 496 17.39 14.41 -25.53
N ALA A 497 17.72 15.68 -25.23
CA ALA A 497 18.64 16.49 -26.04
C ALA A 497 19.44 17.54 -25.24
N SER A 498 19.90 17.21 -24.02
CA SER A 498 20.70 18.15 -23.20
C SER A 498 21.57 17.50 -22.11
N PHE A 499 22.22 16.36 -22.38
CA PHE A 499 23.22 15.78 -21.45
C PHE A 499 24.34 14.99 -22.13
N ASP A 500 24.92 15.51 -23.21
CA ASP A 500 26.07 14.88 -23.87
C ASP A 500 27.03 15.91 -24.53
N TYR A 501 27.58 16.82 -23.71
CA TYR A 501 28.73 17.67 -24.06
C TYR A 501 29.39 18.23 -22.79
N LEU A 502 30.45 17.56 -22.30
CA LEU A 502 31.60 18.14 -21.57
C LEU A 502 32.53 17.04 -21.00
N SER A 503 33.30 16.39 -21.88
CA SER A 503 34.52 15.65 -21.48
C SER A 503 35.43 15.45 -22.69
N ASN A 504 36.41 16.33 -22.90
CA ASN A 504 37.50 16.16 -23.88
C ASN A 504 38.65 17.16 -23.67
N GLY A 505 39.43 16.95 -22.59
CA GLY A 505 40.78 17.52 -22.40
C GLY A 505 40.91 19.05 -22.23
N PRO A 506 42.15 19.56 -22.19
CA PRO A 506 43.42 18.80 -22.13
C PRO A 506 43.71 18.22 -20.74
#